data_AF-A0A3N7GSN2-F1
#
_entry.id   AF-A0A3N7GSN2-F1
#
_cell.length_a   1.000
_cell.length_b   1.000
_cell.length_c   1.000
_cell.angle_alpha   90.00
_cell.angle_beta   90.00
_cell.angle_gamma   90.00
#
_symmetry.space_group_name_H-M   'P 1'
#
loop_
_entity.id
_entity.type
_entity.pdbx_description
1 polymer ?
#
loop_
_entity_poly.entity_id
_entity_poly.type
_entity_poly.pdbx_seq_one_letter_code
_entity_poly.pdbx_strand_id
1 'polypeptide(L)'
;MLTGAILAVGLASPATAGGWPGKGGGHGPGHGHGPGKDDKNSSATLWKAVTATSIRFHLAKLQVIAEAEGDIALVQRGTCDFATKAANAEAAGASAVIVFNQGNEVEGDDRFGVLFGTLGELGRTIPVIGTSFEIGEAFALAEAPTARIVLETTQVTVDTFNLVATSKKGDPTKQVVVGAHLDVTKSKPASQLVFAWWSGEEDGLQGSDYYVSQLSEEQVANTALNLNFDMVGSPNAVRFVYDGDAFGETGPEGSAEIEQLFLDYFASQGLETAPTAFDGRSDYFAFIDAGIPAGGLFTGAEGIKTDEQAAIFGGTAGEPCDPCYHQACDTTANIDPVVLEEMADAVAHAVYTSADVKTHKWRHHDHGQWKKWKHHHGWDGRGFHGSASPAAAPPRVT
;
A
#
# COMPACT_ATOMS: atom_id res chain seq x y z
N MET A 1 -16.93 18.81 -27.80
CA MET A 1 -18.19 18.05 -27.65
C MET A 1 -18.34 17.18 -28.88
N LEU A 2 -18.47 15.86 -28.70
CA LEU A 2 -18.65 14.89 -29.78
C LEU A 2 -19.96 14.13 -29.56
N THR A 3 -20.73 13.94 -30.63
CA THR A 3 -21.96 13.13 -30.66
C THR A 3 -21.80 12.14 -31.80
N GLY A 4 -22.01 10.85 -31.55
CA GLY A 4 -21.83 9.79 -32.55
C GLY A 4 -22.65 8.56 -32.22
N ALA A 5 -22.83 7.66 -33.20
CA ALA A 5 -23.39 6.34 -32.93
C ALA A 5 -22.34 5.51 -32.19
N ILE A 6 -22.78 4.60 -31.32
CA ILE A 6 -21.88 3.71 -30.61
C ILE A 6 -21.77 2.40 -31.39
N LEU A 7 -20.55 2.00 -31.71
CA LEU A 7 -20.24 0.73 -32.35
C LEU A 7 -19.49 -0.18 -31.37
N ALA A 8 -20.05 -1.35 -31.07
CA ALA A 8 -19.41 -2.31 -30.18
C ALA A 8 -18.29 -3.06 -30.91
N VAL A 9 -17.03 -2.83 -30.50
CA VAL A 9 -15.85 -3.43 -31.12
C VAL A 9 -15.27 -4.51 -30.21
N GLY A 10 -15.53 -5.77 -30.54
CA GLY A 10 -14.92 -6.91 -29.86
C GLY A 10 -13.47 -7.15 -30.29
N LEU A 11 -12.51 -6.39 -29.75
CA LEU A 11 -11.08 -6.65 -29.97
C LEU A 11 -10.61 -7.83 -29.09
N ALA A 12 -10.66 -9.03 -29.64
CA ALA A 12 -10.00 -10.20 -29.08
C ALA A 12 -8.83 -10.58 -29.99
N SER A 13 -7.61 -10.55 -29.46
CA SER A 13 -6.45 -11.19 -30.10
C SER A 13 -6.61 -12.72 -30.04
N PRO A 14 -6.12 -13.47 -31.05
CA PRO A 14 -6.30 -14.91 -31.10
C PRO A 14 -5.31 -15.61 -30.15
N ALA A 15 -5.71 -15.85 -28.91
CA ALA A 15 -5.17 -16.95 -28.11
C ALA A 15 -6.10 -17.28 -26.94
N THR A 16 -6.38 -18.58 -26.80
CA THR A 16 -7.16 -19.26 -25.75
C THR A 16 -8.69 -19.21 -25.91
N ALA A 17 -9.21 -20.28 -26.51
CA ALA A 17 -10.62 -20.62 -26.51
C ALA A 17 -11.05 -21.00 -25.07
N GLY A 18 -11.66 -20.06 -24.35
CA GLY A 18 -12.50 -20.33 -23.20
C GLY A 18 -13.93 -19.96 -23.54
N GLY A 19 -14.76 -20.95 -23.90
CA GLY A 19 -16.17 -20.77 -24.20
C GLY A 19 -17.05 -20.83 -22.95
N TRP A 20 -18.22 -20.19 -23.02
CA TRP A 20 -19.33 -20.30 -22.07
C TRP A 20 -20.66 -20.34 -22.87
N PRO A 21 -21.79 -20.86 -22.34
CA PRO A 21 -22.02 -22.14 -21.64
C PRO A 21 -23.22 -22.94 -22.22
N GLY A 22 -23.41 -24.24 -21.88
CA GLY A 22 -24.64 -24.97 -22.24
C GLY A 22 -24.75 -26.45 -21.80
N LYS A 23 -25.89 -26.78 -21.17
CA LYS A 23 -26.28 -28.06 -20.53
C LYS A 23 -26.35 -29.29 -21.46
N GLY A 24 -26.10 -30.48 -20.86
CA GLY A 24 -27.00 -31.64 -20.95
C GLY A 24 -26.52 -32.90 -21.68
N GLY A 25 -26.62 -34.04 -20.98
CA GLY A 25 -27.03 -35.33 -21.58
C GLY A 25 -25.94 -36.39 -21.72
N GLY A 26 -26.15 -37.54 -21.05
CA GLY A 26 -25.22 -38.67 -21.00
C GLY A 26 -25.20 -39.57 -22.24
N HIS A 27 -24.18 -40.43 -22.31
CA HIS A 27 -24.21 -41.90 -22.40
C HIS A 27 -22.80 -42.42 -22.76
N GLY A 28 -22.25 -43.36 -21.97
CA GLY A 28 -20.97 -44.06 -22.24
C GLY A 28 -21.16 -45.26 -23.19
N PRO A 29 -20.37 -46.34 -23.08
CA PRO A 29 -18.91 -46.45 -22.90
C PRO A 29 -18.28 -47.27 -24.08
N GLY A 30 -16.96 -47.19 -24.30
CA GLY A 30 -16.33 -48.03 -25.33
C GLY A 30 -14.81 -47.97 -25.35
N HIS A 31 -14.19 -49.12 -25.09
CA HIS A 31 -12.78 -49.37 -24.85
C HIS A 31 -11.85 -49.20 -26.06
N GLY A 32 -10.56 -48.91 -25.78
CA GLY A 32 -9.48 -49.77 -26.29
C GLY A 32 -8.35 -49.12 -27.09
N HIS A 33 -7.14 -49.26 -26.53
CA HIS A 33 -5.80 -49.28 -27.15
C HIS A 33 -5.06 -47.97 -27.41
N GLY A 34 -4.12 -47.64 -26.50
CA GLY A 34 -2.91 -46.89 -26.83
C GLY A 34 -1.80 -47.81 -27.38
N PRO A 35 -0.50 -47.42 -27.36
CA PRO A 35 0.06 -46.08 -27.19
C PRO A 35 1.13 -45.70 -28.25
N GLY A 36 1.40 -44.39 -28.38
CA GLY A 36 2.74 -43.86 -28.66
C GLY A 36 3.12 -43.55 -30.11
N LYS A 37 3.08 -42.27 -30.47
CA LYS A 37 4.26 -41.47 -30.87
C LYS A 37 3.86 -40.02 -31.11
N ASP A 38 4.64 -39.11 -30.52
CA ASP A 38 4.58 -37.68 -30.73
C ASP A 38 4.71 -37.34 -32.22
N ASP A 39 3.76 -36.58 -32.76
CA ASP A 39 4.02 -35.66 -33.87
C ASP A 39 3.04 -34.48 -33.80
N LYS A 40 3.61 -33.32 -33.54
CA LYS A 40 2.99 -32.00 -33.53
C LYS A 40 2.45 -31.67 -34.92
N ASN A 41 1.22 -32.06 -35.22
CA ASN A 41 0.56 -31.68 -36.46
C ASN A 41 -0.10 -30.29 -36.33
N SER A 42 0.73 -29.25 -36.20
CA SER A 42 0.32 -27.84 -36.21
C SER A 42 -0.48 -27.46 -37.46
N SER A 43 -0.31 -28.21 -38.56
CA SER A 43 -1.02 -28.05 -39.82
C SER A 43 -2.50 -28.46 -39.74
N ALA A 44 -2.85 -29.48 -38.96
CA ALA A 44 -4.24 -29.90 -38.75
C ALA A 44 -5.02 -28.90 -37.87
N THR A 45 -4.33 -28.27 -36.92
CA THR A 45 -4.86 -27.19 -36.09
C THR A 45 -5.06 -25.91 -36.91
N LEU A 46 -4.14 -25.58 -37.82
CA LEU A 46 -4.29 -24.48 -38.79
C LEU A 46 -5.48 -24.70 -39.74
N TRP A 47 -5.68 -25.92 -40.24
CA TRP A 47 -6.80 -26.24 -41.12
C TRP A 47 -8.17 -26.10 -40.44
N LYS A 48 -8.29 -26.46 -39.15
CA LYS A 48 -9.51 -26.25 -38.36
C LYS A 48 -9.75 -24.78 -37.99
N ALA A 49 -8.70 -23.95 -37.93
CA ALA A 49 -8.80 -22.53 -37.61
C ALA A 49 -9.25 -21.67 -38.81
N VAL A 50 -8.94 -22.08 -40.04
CA VAL A 50 -9.28 -21.36 -41.29
C VAL A 50 -10.56 -21.94 -41.91
N THR A 51 -11.68 -21.85 -41.19
CA THR A 51 -12.99 -22.14 -41.79
C THR A 51 -13.58 -20.87 -42.42
N ALA A 52 -14.44 -21.00 -43.42
CA ALA A 52 -15.19 -19.87 -43.98
C ALA A 52 -16.03 -19.13 -42.92
N THR A 53 -16.36 -19.78 -41.80
CA THR A 53 -17.02 -19.18 -40.63
C THR A 53 -16.04 -18.33 -39.82
N SER A 54 -14.83 -18.82 -39.55
CA SER A 54 -13.78 -18.05 -38.87
C SER A 54 -13.33 -16.84 -39.69
N ILE A 55 -13.22 -17.00 -41.01
CA ILE A 55 -12.91 -15.90 -41.94
C ILE A 55 -14.05 -14.88 -41.97
N ARG A 56 -15.32 -15.31 -42.03
CA ARG A 56 -16.46 -14.39 -41.93
C ARG A 56 -16.55 -13.68 -40.59
N PHE A 57 -16.20 -14.35 -39.50
CA PHE A 57 -16.12 -13.75 -38.18
C PHE A 57 -15.01 -12.67 -38.10
N HIS A 58 -13.85 -12.92 -38.72
CA HIS A 58 -12.78 -11.92 -38.81
C HIS A 58 -13.13 -10.79 -39.80
N LEU A 59 -13.77 -11.11 -40.93
CA LEU A 59 -14.23 -10.11 -41.90
C LEU A 59 -15.33 -9.22 -41.33
N ALA A 60 -16.25 -9.76 -40.51
CA ALA A 60 -17.25 -8.94 -39.80
C ALA A 60 -16.60 -8.01 -38.77
N LYS A 61 -15.54 -8.45 -38.07
CA LYS A 61 -14.76 -7.57 -37.19
C LYS A 61 -13.95 -6.52 -37.96
N LEU A 62 -13.43 -6.86 -39.14
CA LEU A 62 -12.77 -5.90 -40.04
C LEU A 62 -13.77 -4.92 -40.68
N GLN A 63 -15.01 -5.35 -40.92
CA GLN A 63 -16.11 -4.52 -41.41
C GLN A 63 -16.55 -3.51 -40.33
N VAL A 64 -16.65 -3.93 -39.07
CA VAL A 64 -16.88 -3.03 -37.92
C VAL A 64 -15.74 -2.02 -37.76
N ILE A 65 -14.49 -2.40 -38.05
CA ILE A 65 -13.34 -1.47 -38.09
C ILE A 65 -13.44 -0.49 -39.27
N ALA A 66 -14.01 -0.90 -40.41
CA ALA A 66 -14.28 -0.02 -41.55
C ALA A 66 -15.51 0.88 -41.35
N GLU A 67 -16.42 0.51 -40.44
CA GLU A 67 -17.66 1.23 -40.13
C GLU A 67 -17.52 2.19 -38.93
N ALA A 68 -16.44 2.11 -38.15
CA ALA A 68 -16.21 2.96 -36.97
C ALA A 68 -15.77 4.39 -37.32
N GLU A 69 -15.52 4.72 -38.59
CA GLU A 69 -15.06 6.05 -39.00
C GLU A 69 -16.10 7.13 -38.63
N GLY A 70 -15.76 7.94 -37.61
CA GLY A 70 -16.66 8.98 -37.06
C GLY A 70 -17.52 8.54 -35.87
N ASP A 71 -17.61 7.24 -35.58
CA ASP A 71 -18.42 6.67 -34.49
C ASP A 71 -17.64 6.49 -33.18
N ILE A 72 -18.36 6.23 -32.09
CA ILE A 72 -17.78 6.01 -30.77
C ILE A 72 -17.54 4.51 -30.57
N ALA A 73 -16.29 4.11 -30.37
CA ALA A 73 -15.95 2.71 -30.12
C ALA A 73 -16.30 2.31 -28.68
N LEU A 74 -17.15 1.29 -28.50
CA LEU A 74 -17.40 0.66 -27.21
C LEU A 74 -16.55 -0.61 -27.08
N VAL A 75 -15.71 -0.66 -26.04
CA VAL A 75 -14.71 -1.71 -25.85
C VAL A 75 -14.77 -2.27 -24.42
N GLN A 76 -14.87 -3.58 -24.27
CA GLN A 76 -14.82 -4.20 -22.93
C GLN A 76 -13.36 -4.28 -22.43
N ARG A 77 -13.15 -4.11 -21.11
CA ARG A 77 -11.91 -4.48 -20.42
C ARG A 77 -11.58 -5.95 -20.73
N GLY A 78 -10.29 -6.25 -20.84
CA GLY A 78 -9.84 -7.59 -21.19
C GLY A 78 -8.32 -7.68 -21.18
N THR A 79 -7.77 -8.54 -22.01
CA THR A 79 -6.36 -8.97 -21.95
C THR A 79 -5.35 -7.97 -22.51
N CYS A 80 -5.74 -7.09 -23.43
CA CYS A 80 -4.89 -5.99 -23.88
C CYS A 80 -5.02 -4.77 -22.97
N ASP A 81 -3.95 -4.00 -22.81
CA ASP A 81 -3.96 -2.76 -22.05
C ASP A 81 -4.88 -1.69 -22.67
N PHE A 82 -5.25 -0.69 -21.87
CA PHE A 82 -6.18 0.36 -22.29
C PHE A 82 -5.61 1.25 -23.39
N ALA A 83 -4.29 1.47 -23.40
CA ALA A 83 -3.60 2.26 -24.40
C ALA A 83 -3.72 1.63 -25.79
N THR A 84 -3.52 0.32 -25.89
CA THR A 84 -3.64 -0.49 -27.10
C THR A 84 -5.08 -0.50 -27.61
N LYS A 85 -6.07 -0.63 -26.71
CA LYS A 85 -7.49 -0.53 -27.08
C LYS A 85 -7.80 0.83 -27.72
N ALA A 86 -7.36 1.91 -27.07
CA ALA A 86 -7.57 3.26 -27.55
C ALA A 86 -6.86 3.50 -28.89
N ALA A 87 -5.59 3.08 -29.03
CA ALA A 87 -4.82 3.21 -30.26
C ALA A 87 -5.44 2.43 -31.43
N ASN A 88 -5.97 1.24 -31.18
CA ASN A 88 -6.64 0.44 -32.21
C ASN A 88 -7.96 1.09 -32.65
N ALA A 89 -8.74 1.63 -31.71
CA ALA A 89 -9.98 2.35 -32.04
C ALA A 89 -9.69 3.65 -32.82
N GLU A 90 -8.65 4.39 -32.43
CA GLU A 90 -8.18 5.58 -33.13
C GLU A 90 -7.68 5.25 -34.55
N ALA A 91 -6.89 4.18 -34.71
CA ALA A 91 -6.44 3.71 -36.02
C ALA A 91 -7.59 3.23 -36.91
N ALA A 92 -8.71 2.80 -36.31
CA ALA A 92 -9.95 2.46 -37.00
C ALA A 92 -10.83 3.69 -37.35
N GLY A 93 -10.41 4.91 -36.99
CA GLY A 93 -11.14 6.14 -37.28
C GLY A 93 -12.24 6.49 -36.28
N ALA A 94 -12.29 5.85 -35.11
CA ALA A 94 -13.26 6.18 -34.07
C ALA A 94 -13.10 7.63 -33.61
N SER A 95 -14.21 8.31 -33.35
CA SER A 95 -14.22 9.70 -32.88
C SER A 95 -14.07 9.82 -31.35
N ALA A 96 -14.30 8.73 -30.62
CA ALA A 96 -14.01 8.56 -29.19
C ALA A 96 -14.06 7.07 -28.80
N VAL A 97 -13.64 6.75 -27.57
CA VAL A 97 -13.66 5.38 -27.01
C VAL A 97 -14.34 5.36 -25.64
N ILE A 98 -15.25 4.42 -25.45
CA ILE A 98 -15.82 4.05 -24.15
C ILE A 98 -15.29 2.68 -23.80
N VAL A 99 -14.50 2.59 -22.72
CA VAL A 99 -14.05 1.30 -22.18
C VAL A 99 -14.91 0.94 -20.97
N PHE A 100 -15.53 -0.23 -20.97
CA PHE A 100 -16.35 -0.67 -19.84
C PHE A 100 -15.75 -1.88 -19.12
N ASN A 101 -16.03 -1.99 -17.83
CA ASN A 101 -15.54 -3.06 -16.98
C ASN A 101 -16.13 -4.43 -17.42
N GLN A 102 -15.51 -5.55 -17.04
CA GLN A 102 -15.76 -6.87 -17.66
C GLN A 102 -16.82 -7.74 -16.94
N GLY A 103 -17.28 -7.33 -15.76
CA GLY A 103 -18.43 -7.95 -15.08
C GLY A 103 -18.19 -9.35 -14.52
N ASN A 104 -16.96 -9.67 -14.09
CA ASN A 104 -16.64 -10.94 -13.47
C ASN A 104 -15.99 -10.75 -12.10
N GLU A 105 -16.22 -11.69 -11.19
CA GLU A 105 -15.62 -11.62 -9.86
C GLU A 105 -14.11 -11.90 -9.91
N VAL A 106 -13.34 -10.99 -9.31
CA VAL A 106 -11.91 -11.13 -9.05
C VAL A 106 -11.70 -10.61 -7.63
N GLU A 107 -11.12 -11.43 -6.76
CA GLU A 107 -10.86 -11.06 -5.38
C GLU A 107 -9.99 -9.79 -5.32
N GLY A 108 -10.44 -8.77 -4.57
CA GLY A 108 -9.74 -7.50 -4.43
C GLY A 108 -9.80 -6.53 -5.63
N ASP A 109 -10.52 -6.84 -6.72
CA ASP A 109 -10.62 -5.96 -7.90
C ASP A 109 -12.07 -5.79 -8.36
N ASP A 110 -12.63 -4.58 -8.20
CA ASP A 110 -13.96 -4.26 -8.68
C ASP A 110 -14.01 -4.22 -10.23
N ARG A 111 -14.52 -5.31 -10.80
CA ARG A 111 -14.75 -5.48 -12.24
C ARG A 111 -16.17 -5.12 -12.68
N PHE A 112 -17.01 -4.58 -11.79
CA PHE A 112 -18.40 -4.19 -12.10
C PHE A 112 -18.57 -2.67 -12.10
N GLY A 113 -17.94 -1.97 -11.16
CA GLY A 113 -17.98 -0.51 -11.03
C GLY A 113 -17.26 0.24 -12.14
N VAL A 114 -17.16 1.56 -12.00
CA VAL A 114 -16.56 2.43 -13.02
C VAL A 114 -15.08 2.08 -13.21
N LEU A 115 -14.69 1.88 -14.46
CA LEU A 115 -13.31 1.58 -14.82
C LEU A 115 -12.40 2.83 -14.71
N PHE A 116 -11.33 2.74 -13.92
CA PHE A 116 -10.26 3.74 -13.84
C PHE A 116 -8.96 3.20 -14.46
N GLY A 117 -8.85 3.30 -15.79
CA GLY A 117 -7.68 2.82 -16.53
C GLY A 117 -6.68 3.93 -16.88
N THR A 118 -5.39 3.58 -16.93
CA THR A 118 -4.30 4.47 -17.37
C THR A 118 -3.94 4.19 -18.84
N LEU A 119 -3.81 5.25 -19.64
CA LEU A 119 -3.42 5.16 -21.06
C LEU A 119 -1.89 5.26 -21.29
N GLY A 120 -1.12 5.50 -20.23
CA GLY A 120 0.33 5.64 -20.31
C GLY A 120 0.76 6.95 -20.98
N GLU A 121 1.67 6.85 -21.94
CA GLU A 121 2.25 8.01 -22.63
C GLU A 121 1.22 8.88 -23.35
N LEU A 122 1.50 10.19 -23.38
CA LEU A 122 0.70 11.18 -24.07
C LEU A 122 0.78 10.96 -25.60
N GLY A 123 -0.35 11.07 -26.29
CA GLY A 123 -0.37 10.94 -27.76
C GLY A 123 -1.69 10.50 -28.40
N ARG A 124 -2.75 10.24 -27.62
CA ARG A 124 -4.09 9.97 -28.17
C ARG A 124 -4.77 11.28 -28.56
N THR A 125 -5.35 11.32 -29.76
CA THR A 125 -6.05 12.50 -30.28
C THR A 125 -7.56 12.45 -30.07
N ILE A 126 -8.09 11.28 -29.69
CA ILE A 126 -9.51 11.06 -29.43
C ILE A 126 -9.82 10.92 -27.93
N PRO A 127 -11.00 11.35 -27.45
CA PRO A 127 -11.42 11.15 -26.06
C PRO A 127 -11.55 9.67 -25.72
N VAL A 128 -11.12 9.28 -24.52
CA VAL A 128 -11.27 7.93 -23.98
C VAL A 128 -11.84 8.02 -22.57
N ILE A 129 -12.94 7.32 -22.31
CA ILE A 129 -13.57 7.29 -20.99
C ILE A 129 -13.79 5.85 -20.51
N GLY A 130 -13.71 5.66 -19.19
CA GLY A 130 -14.09 4.41 -18.52
C GLY A 130 -15.54 4.44 -18.02
N THR A 131 -16.25 3.32 -18.03
CA THR A 131 -17.60 3.17 -17.45
C THR A 131 -17.79 1.82 -16.75
N SER A 132 -18.91 1.65 -16.04
CA SER A 132 -19.28 0.41 -15.35
C SER A 132 -19.65 -0.70 -16.32
N PHE A 133 -19.60 -1.95 -15.85
CA PHE A 133 -20.08 -3.10 -16.62
C PHE A 133 -21.54 -2.93 -17.03
N GLU A 134 -22.40 -2.52 -16.10
CA GLU A 134 -23.85 -2.31 -16.34
C GLU A 134 -24.12 -1.33 -17.49
N ILE A 135 -23.46 -0.16 -17.50
CA ILE A 135 -23.64 0.83 -18.55
C ILE A 135 -23.09 0.33 -19.89
N GLY A 136 -21.93 -0.33 -19.86
CA GLY A 136 -21.32 -0.88 -21.07
C GLY A 136 -22.14 -1.98 -21.71
N GLU A 137 -22.69 -2.90 -20.90
CA GLU A 137 -23.58 -3.96 -21.36
C GLU A 137 -24.88 -3.38 -21.92
N ALA A 138 -25.46 -2.38 -21.27
CA ALA A 138 -26.66 -1.68 -21.77
C ALA A 138 -26.43 -1.04 -23.15
N PHE A 139 -25.27 -0.41 -23.38
CA PHE A 139 -24.92 0.10 -24.71
C PHE A 139 -24.69 -1.03 -25.72
N ALA A 140 -24.06 -2.14 -25.33
CA ALA A 140 -23.78 -3.25 -26.24
C ALA A 140 -25.04 -3.99 -26.71
N LEU A 141 -26.12 -3.98 -25.92
CA LEU A 141 -27.38 -4.67 -26.22
C LEU A 141 -28.43 -3.78 -26.92
N ALA A 142 -28.20 -2.47 -27.00
CA ALA A 142 -29.13 -1.54 -27.64
C ALA A 142 -29.08 -1.63 -29.18
N GLU A 143 -30.22 -1.47 -29.86
CA GLU A 143 -30.29 -1.59 -31.33
C GLU A 143 -29.63 -0.43 -32.08
N ALA A 144 -29.65 0.79 -31.52
CA ALA A 144 -29.04 1.99 -32.12
C ALA A 144 -28.60 3.00 -31.03
N PRO A 145 -27.67 2.62 -30.15
CA PRO A 145 -27.21 3.49 -29.07
C PRO A 145 -26.48 4.73 -29.60
N THR A 146 -26.79 5.88 -29.02
CA THR A 146 -26.05 7.13 -29.24
C THR A 146 -25.49 7.63 -27.92
N ALA A 147 -24.28 8.18 -27.94
CA ALA A 147 -23.71 8.85 -26.78
C ALA A 147 -23.17 10.23 -27.12
N ARG A 148 -23.19 11.10 -26.11
CA ARG A 148 -22.53 12.40 -26.13
C ARG A 148 -21.42 12.39 -25.10
N ILE A 149 -20.19 12.58 -25.56
CA ILE A 149 -19.03 12.65 -24.68
C ILE A 149 -18.65 14.11 -24.50
N VAL A 150 -18.71 14.54 -23.24
CA VAL A 150 -18.20 15.84 -22.78
C VAL A 150 -17.04 15.54 -21.85
N LEU A 151 -15.83 15.81 -22.33
CA LEU A 151 -14.61 15.60 -21.58
C LEU A 151 -13.89 16.95 -21.48
N GLU A 152 -13.65 17.37 -20.26
CA GLU A 152 -12.78 18.51 -19.95
C GLU A 152 -11.56 17.96 -19.22
N THR A 153 -10.44 17.88 -19.94
CA THR A 153 -9.18 17.37 -19.41
C THR A 153 -8.12 18.43 -19.54
N THR A 154 -7.46 18.73 -18.43
CA THR A 154 -6.24 19.53 -18.44
C THR A 154 -5.06 18.57 -18.30
N GLN A 155 -4.14 18.62 -19.26
CA GLN A 155 -2.84 17.98 -19.14
C GLN A 155 -1.84 19.06 -18.77
N VAL A 156 -1.17 18.86 -17.64
CA VAL A 156 -0.11 19.74 -17.18
C VAL A 156 1.12 18.89 -16.87
N THR A 157 2.28 19.37 -17.26
CA THR A 157 3.54 18.86 -16.73
C THR A 157 3.64 19.30 -15.28
N VAL A 158 3.85 18.36 -14.38
CA VAL A 158 4.08 18.62 -12.95
C VAL A 158 5.47 18.12 -12.58
N ASP A 159 6.16 18.87 -11.73
CA ASP A 159 7.38 18.38 -11.09
C ASP A 159 6.97 17.37 -10.02
N THR A 160 7.65 16.22 -10.01
CA THR A 160 7.53 15.20 -8.99
C THR A 160 8.91 14.88 -8.42
N PHE A 161 8.95 14.18 -7.29
CA PHE A 161 10.19 13.82 -6.62
C PHE A 161 10.18 12.35 -6.23
N ASN A 162 11.37 11.76 -6.17
CA ASN A 162 11.61 10.46 -5.58
C ASN A 162 12.44 10.67 -4.31
N LEU A 163 12.11 9.95 -3.25
CA LEU A 163 12.99 9.82 -2.11
C LEU A 163 13.83 8.55 -2.31
N VAL A 164 15.15 8.71 -2.36
CA VAL A 164 16.09 7.59 -2.55
C VAL A 164 17.11 7.62 -1.42
N ALA A 165 17.08 6.59 -0.59
CA ALA A 165 18.05 6.40 0.49
C ALA A 165 18.95 5.20 0.17
N THR A 166 20.25 5.33 0.44
CA THR A 166 21.23 4.25 0.29
C THR A 166 21.93 3.99 1.62
N SER A 167 22.19 2.72 1.92
CA SER A 167 22.93 2.35 3.13
C SER A 167 24.37 2.87 3.05
N LYS A 168 24.92 3.31 4.19
CA LYS A 168 26.32 3.80 4.27
C LYS A 168 27.37 2.67 4.07
N LYS A 169 26.96 1.40 4.20
CA LYS A 169 27.80 0.20 4.09
C LYS A 169 27.23 -0.77 3.05
N GLY A 170 28.11 -1.52 2.38
CA GLY A 170 27.78 -2.45 1.30
C GLY A 170 28.74 -2.28 0.12
N ASP A 171 28.70 -3.21 -0.85
CA ASP A 171 29.43 -3.07 -2.11
C ASP A 171 28.60 -2.17 -3.05
N PRO A 172 29.05 -0.96 -3.41
CA PRO A 172 28.28 -0.04 -4.25
C PRO A 172 28.07 -0.59 -5.67
N THR A 173 28.80 -1.64 -6.06
CA THR A 173 28.65 -2.32 -7.35
C THR A 173 27.57 -3.43 -7.34
N LYS A 174 27.01 -3.76 -6.16
CA LYS A 174 25.99 -4.81 -5.98
C LYS A 174 24.82 -4.27 -5.18
N GLN A 175 23.84 -3.70 -5.87
CA GLN A 175 22.69 -3.04 -5.24
C GLN A 175 21.44 -3.92 -5.32
N VAL A 176 20.69 -3.97 -4.21
CA VAL A 176 19.33 -4.48 -4.16
C VAL A 176 18.42 -3.26 -4.00
N VAL A 177 17.48 -3.08 -4.92
CA VAL A 177 16.57 -1.92 -4.93
C VAL A 177 15.19 -2.40 -4.49
N VAL A 178 14.69 -1.83 -3.40
CA VAL A 178 13.32 -2.01 -2.91
C VAL A 178 12.63 -0.65 -3.00
N GLY A 179 11.43 -0.60 -3.55
CA GLY A 179 10.72 0.66 -3.75
C GLY A 179 9.21 0.47 -3.77
N ALA A 180 8.50 1.52 -3.35
CA ALA A 180 7.05 1.66 -3.42
C ALA A 180 6.72 3.04 -4.02
N HIS A 181 5.54 3.18 -4.61
CA HIS A 181 5.10 4.46 -5.15
C HIS A 181 4.59 5.37 -4.02
N LEU A 182 4.90 6.67 -4.09
CA LEU A 182 4.48 7.68 -3.10
C LEU A 182 3.18 8.39 -3.48
N ASP A 183 2.76 8.26 -4.73
CA ASP A 183 1.55 8.90 -5.24
C ASP A 183 0.33 8.02 -4.98
N VAL A 184 -0.72 8.61 -4.40
CA VAL A 184 -2.04 7.99 -4.30
C VAL A 184 -2.98 8.60 -5.33
N THR A 185 -3.86 7.79 -5.92
CA THR A 185 -4.83 8.32 -6.88
C THR A 185 -5.93 9.10 -6.14
N LYS A 186 -6.03 10.40 -6.44
CA LYS A 186 -7.18 11.31 -6.19
C LYS A 186 -7.50 11.81 -4.78
N SER A 187 -6.80 11.46 -3.71
CA SER A 187 -6.97 12.13 -2.40
C SER A 187 -5.84 13.12 -2.14
N LYS A 188 -6.16 14.42 -2.07
CA LYS A 188 -5.25 15.39 -1.43
C LYS A 188 -5.48 15.29 0.07
N PRO A 189 -4.51 14.83 0.87
CA PRO A 189 -4.68 14.81 2.32
C PRO A 189 -4.91 16.24 2.82
N ALA A 190 -5.71 16.38 3.88
CA ALA A 190 -5.98 17.64 4.53
C ALA A 190 -4.73 18.20 5.23
N SER A 191 -3.92 17.30 5.76
CA SER A 191 -2.66 17.60 6.45
C SER A 191 -1.46 17.29 5.56
N GLN A 192 -0.37 18.05 5.73
CA GLN A 192 0.91 17.68 5.14
C GLN A 192 1.47 16.45 5.84
N LEU A 193 1.92 15.46 5.07
CA LEU A 193 2.61 14.28 5.58
C LEU A 193 4.12 14.44 5.42
N VAL A 194 4.86 14.09 6.47
CA VAL A 194 6.33 14.07 6.49
C VAL A 194 6.76 12.65 6.85
N PHE A 195 7.40 11.97 5.91
CA PHE A 195 8.00 10.66 6.15
C PHE A 195 9.49 10.84 6.44
N ALA A 196 9.95 10.32 7.57
CA ALA A 196 11.31 10.50 8.04
C ALA A 196 11.95 9.16 8.41
N TRP A 197 13.22 9.01 8.04
CA TRP A 197 14.08 7.89 8.45
C TRP A 197 15.26 8.49 9.20
N TRP A 198 15.24 8.34 10.52
CA TRP A 198 16.23 8.95 11.40
C TRP A 198 17.55 8.19 11.35
N SER A 199 18.66 8.94 11.39
CA SER A 199 20.01 8.37 11.48
C SER A 199 20.56 8.66 12.86
N GLY A 200 21.32 7.72 13.43
CA GLY A 200 21.96 7.91 14.73
C GLY A 200 21.00 7.79 15.92
N GLU A 201 19.86 7.12 15.73
CA GLU A 201 18.96 6.69 16.81
C GLU A 201 19.75 5.86 17.84
N GLU A 202 20.46 4.84 17.37
CA GLU A 202 21.32 3.96 18.17
C GLU A 202 22.50 4.65 18.87
N ASP A 203 22.87 5.85 18.41
CA ASP A 203 23.89 6.69 19.04
C ASP A 203 23.29 7.68 20.06
N GLY A 204 22.00 7.52 20.37
CA GLY A 204 21.21 8.37 21.26
C GLY A 204 20.41 9.42 20.49
N LEU A 205 19.46 8.99 19.65
CA LEU A 205 18.41 9.81 19.01
C LEU A 205 18.89 11.02 18.20
N GLN A 206 20.14 11.00 17.71
CA GLN A 206 20.81 12.18 17.15
C GLN A 206 20.05 12.81 15.97
N GLY A 207 19.41 11.99 15.14
CA GLY A 207 18.71 12.43 13.94
C GLY A 207 17.41 13.16 14.25
N SER A 208 16.56 12.57 15.09
CA SER A 208 15.28 13.15 15.50
C SER A 208 15.50 14.37 16.40
N ASP A 209 16.44 14.31 17.35
CA ASP A 209 16.85 15.44 18.19
C ASP A 209 17.28 16.63 17.32
N TYR A 210 18.16 16.39 16.33
CA TYR A 210 18.61 17.46 15.44
C TYR A 210 17.46 18.03 14.62
N TYR A 211 16.59 17.19 14.05
CA TYR A 211 15.45 17.64 13.26
C TYR A 211 14.51 18.54 14.08
N VAL A 212 14.08 18.07 15.25
CA VAL A 212 13.17 18.83 16.12
C VAL A 212 13.84 20.12 16.58
N SER A 213 15.16 20.12 16.85
CA SER A 213 15.90 21.33 17.23
C SER A 213 15.99 22.37 16.11
N GLN A 214 15.74 22.01 14.85
CA GLN A 214 15.71 22.96 13.73
C GLN A 214 14.32 23.57 13.49
N LEU A 215 13.27 23.05 14.13
CA LEU A 215 11.91 23.56 13.96
C LEU A 215 11.75 24.90 14.68
N SER A 216 11.10 25.86 14.00
CA SER A 216 10.62 27.08 14.67
C SER A 216 9.44 26.76 15.59
N GLU A 217 9.14 27.66 16.54
CA GLU A 217 7.94 27.53 17.39
C GLU A 217 6.66 27.37 16.57
N GLU A 218 6.56 28.08 15.43
CA GLU A 218 5.44 27.94 14.49
C GLU A 218 5.40 26.56 13.83
N GLN A 219 6.55 25.98 13.47
CA GLN A 219 6.60 24.64 12.89
C GLN A 219 6.26 23.56 13.93
N VAL A 220 6.72 23.71 15.17
CA VAL A 220 6.33 22.84 16.30
C VAL A 220 4.82 22.91 16.50
N ALA A 221 4.25 24.11 16.61
CA ALA A 221 2.81 24.30 16.80
C ALA A 221 1.95 23.80 15.62
N ASN A 222 2.52 23.79 14.40
CA ASN A 222 1.86 23.26 13.21
C ASN A 222 2.05 21.75 13.01
N THR A 223 2.92 21.11 13.80
CA THR A 223 3.11 19.66 13.76
C THR A 223 2.03 19.00 14.62
N ALA A 224 1.02 18.44 13.96
CA ALA A 224 -0.16 17.89 14.64
C ALA A 224 0.15 16.68 15.53
N LEU A 225 1.06 15.81 15.07
CA LEU A 225 1.46 14.60 15.78
C LEU A 225 2.73 13.98 15.19
N ASN A 226 3.35 13.09 15.96
CA ASN A 226 4.39 12.16 15.53
C ASN A 226 3.88 10.71 15.66
N LEU A 227 3.98 9.94 14.57
CA LEU A 227 3.77 8.49 14.61
C LEU A 227 5.14 7.81 14.53
N ASN A 228 5.55 7.16 15.60
CA ASN A 228 6.84 6.50 15.69
C ASN A 228 6.71 4.98 15.57
N PHE A 229 7.54 4.40 14.73
CA PHE A 229 7.52 2.96 14.46
C PHE A 229 8.94 2.46 14.52
N ASP A 230 9.22 1.67 15.54
CA ASP A 230 10.52 1.08 15.79
C ASP A 230 10.30 -0.38 16.11
N MET A 231 11.08 -1.26 15.50
CA MET A 231 10.93 -2.72 15.54
C MET A 231 9.46 -3.20 15.41
N VAL A 232 8.95 -3.32 14.19
CA VAL A 232 7.54 -3.68 13.92
C VAL A 232 7.34 -5.09 13.31
N GLY A 233 8.31 -5.98 13.46
CA GLY A 233 8.29 -7.30 12.82
C GLY A 233 9.04 -8.41 13.57
N SER A 234 9.22 -8.28 14.88
CA SER A 234 10.01 -9.23 15.67
C SER A 234 9.42 -10.65 15.63
N PRO A 235 10.26 -11.71 15.63
CA PRO A 235 9.81 -13.10 15.49
C PRO A 235 9.13 -13.70 16.73
N ASN A 236 9.30 -13.07 17.90
CA ASN A 236 8.62 -13.44 19.14
C ASN A 236 7.76 -12.26 19.64
N ALA A 237 7.08 -11.58 18.71
CA ALA A 237 6.45 -10.29 18.95
C ALA A 237 5.37 -10.27 20.04
N VAL A 238 5.26 -9.12 20.70
CA VAL A 238 4.03 -8.68 21.37
C VAL A 238 3.60 -7.40 20.67
N ARG A 239 2.33 -7.28 20.29
CA ARG A 239 1.82 -6.05 19.63
C ARG A 239 1.67 -4.93 20.64
N PHE A 240 2.74 -4.16 20.85
CA PHE A 240 2.72 -3.05 21.77
C PHE A 240 2.21 -1.78 21.10
N VAL A 241 1.36 -1.05 21.84
CA VAL A 241 0.91 0.32 21.52
C VAL A 241 1.51 1.24 22.59
N TYR A 242 2.13 2.34 22.17
CA TYR A 242 2.61 3.34 23.13
C TYR A 242 1.43 3.94 23.90
N ASP A 243 1.47 3.77 25.22
CA ASP A 243 0.47 4.21 26.19
C ASP A 243 1.24 4.82 27.36
N GLY A 244 1.03 6.11 27.62
CA GLY A 244 1.67 6.80 28.74
C GLY A 244 0.87 6.70 30.04
N ASP A 245 -0.46 6.52 29.96
CA ASP A 245 -1.37 6.53 31.11
C ASP A 245 -1.22 5.27 31.96
N ALA A 246 -1.08 4.09 31.35
CA ALA A 246 -0.87 2.83 32.07
C ALA A 246 0.42 2.82 32.92
N PHE A 247 1.38 3.70 32.63
CA PHE A 247 2.68 3.75 33.29
C PHE A 247 2.94 5.06 34.05
N GLY A 248 1.99 6.02 34.03
CA GLY A 248 2.16 7.33 34.64
C GLY A 248 3.18 8.24 33.93
N GLU A 249 3.50 7.93 32.68
CA GLU A 249 4.41 8.65 31.79
C GLU A 249 3.63 9.21 30.60
N THR A 250 2.58 9.98 30.88
CA THR A 250 1.67 10.50 29.86
C THR A 250 2.41 11.39 28.86
N GLY A 251 2.22 11.11 27.57
CA GLY A 251 2.68 11.98 26.49
C GLY A 251 1.91 13.32 26.46
N PRO A 252 2.31 14.26 25.58
CA PRO A 252 1.60 15.53 25.41
C PRO A 252 0.12 15.32 25.01
N GLU A 253 -0.74 16.30 25.31
CA GLU A 253 -2.17 16.29 24.94
C GLU A 253 -2.36 15.90 23.46
N GLY A 254 -3.16 14.87 23.16
CA GLY A 254 -3.24 14.27 21.83
C GLY A 254 -2.66 12.86 21.75
N SER A 255 -1.69 12.52 22.62
CA SER A 255 -1.03 11.20 22.57
C SER A 255 -2.00 10.06 22.89
N ALA A 256 -2.96 10.28 23.80
CA ALA A 256 -4.01 9.31 24.13
C ALA A 256 -4.97 9.07 22.94
N GLU A 257 -5.22 10.07 22.11
CA GLU A 257 -6.01 9.93 20.90
C GLU A 257 -5.27 9.11 19.82
N ILE A 258 -3.94 9.18 19.77
CA ILE A 258 -3.12 8.34 18.89
C ILE A 258 -3.14 6.89 19.38
N GLU A 259 -3.01 6.68 20.69
CA GLU A 259 -3.15 5.36 21.31
C GLU A 259 -4.52 4.73 20.96
N GLN A 260 -5.62 5.45 21.21
CA GLN A 260 -6.97 4.95 20.92
C GLN A 260 -7.18 4.63 19.44
N LEU A 261 -6.56 5.40 18.53
CA LEU A 261 -6.60 5.09 17.09
C LEU A 261 -6.03 3.70 16.79
N PHE A 262 -4.92 3.32 17.42
CA PHE A 262 -4.35 1.97 17.25
C PHE A 262 -5.18 0.90 17.96
N LEU A 263 -5.67 1.16 19.18
CA LEU A 263 -6.52 0.22 19.92
C LEU A 263 -7.80 -0.09 19.16
N ASP A 264 -8.49 0.92 18.64
CA ASP A 264 -9.70 0.77 17.83
C ASP A 264 -9.40 -0.02 16.55
N TYR A 265 -8.28 0.27 15.88
CA TYR A 265 -7.87 -0.45 14.68
C TYR A 265 -7.65 -1.93 14.97
N PHE A 266 -6.80 -2.29 15.93
CA PHE A 266 -6.52 -3.69 16.25
C PHE A 266 -7.75 -4.45 16.75
N ALA A 267 -8.58 -3.80 17.58
CA ALA A 267 -9.86 -4.37 18.00
C ALA A 267 -10.78 -4.66 16.80
N SER A 268 -10.82 -3.78 15.78
CA SER A 268 -11.59 -3.99 14.56
C SER A 268 -11.10 -5.18 13.73
N GLN A 269 -9.81 -5.53 13.83
CA GLN A 269 -9.20 -6.70 13.21
C GLN A 269 -9.29 -7.96 14.10
N GLY A 270 -9.84 -7.84 15.32
CA GLY A 270 -9.87 -8.94 16.29
C GLY A 270 -8.49 -9.32 16.83
N LEU A 271 -7.55 -8.38 16.83
CA LEU A 271 -6.18 -8.56 17.29
C LEU A 271 -6.00 -7.91 18.67
N GLU A 272 -5.44 -8.67 19.59
CA GLU A 272 -5.07 -8.18 20.93
C GLU A 272 -3.82 -7.30 20.85
N THR A 273 -3.71 -6.37 21.79
CA THR A 273 -2.57 -5.47 21.99
C THR A 273 -2.13 -5.45 23.46
N ALA A 274 -0.94 -4.93 23.72
CA ALA A 274 -0.47 -4.62 25.06
C ALA A 274 0.07 -3.17 25.12
N PRO A 275 -0.03 -2.48 26.26
CA PRO A 275 0.53 -1.14 26.39
C PRO A 275 2.05 -1.20 26.57
N THR A 276 2.76 -0.17 26.08
CA THR A 276 4.18 0.07 26.37
C THR A 276 4.44 1.54 26.70
N ALA A 277 5.37 1.82 27.61
CA ALA A 277 5.63 3.17 28.09
C ALA A 277 6.43 4.02 27.09
N PHE A 278 6.33 5.34 27.24
CA PHE A 278 7.23 6.32 26.61
C PHE A 278 8.56 6.45 27.40
N ASP A 279 9.38 5.40 27.35
CA ASP A 279 10.64 5.28 28.10
C ASP A 279 11.83 6.10 27.55
N GLY A 280 11.64 6.80 26.44
CA GLY A 280 12.64 7.65 25.80
C GLY A 280 13.69 6.91 24.97
N ARG A 281 13.45 5.64 24.63
CA ARG A 281 14.37 4.80 23.83
C ARG A 281 14.07 4.76 22.33
N SER A 282 13.32 5.73 21.81
CA SER A 282 13.08 5.84 20.36
C SER A 282 12.76 7.28 19.96
N ASP A 283 12.68 7.54 18.67
CA ASP A 283 12.69 8.90 18.09
C ASP A 283 11.46 9.75 18.44
N TYR A 284 10.38 9.17 18.96
CA TYR A 284 9.24 9.93 19.50
C TYR A 284 9.65 10.90 20.62
N PHE A 285 10.75 10.60 21.33
CA PHE A 285 11.13 11.35 22.53
C PHE A 285 11.42 12.82 22.24
N ALA A 286 12.09 13.12 21.12
CA ALA A 286 12.38 14.50 20.71
C ALA A 286 11.09 15.30 20.48
N PHE A 287 10.06 14.66 19.92
CA PHE A 287 8.74 15.28 19.67
C PHE A 287 8.00 15.52 20.99
N ILE A 288 8.00 14.53 21.89
CA ILE A 288 7.41 14.68 23.24
C ILE A 288 8.07 15.82 24.02
N ASP A 289 9.40 15.94 24.00
CA ASP A 289 10.12 17.01 24.72
C ASP A 289 9.81 18.40 24.14
N ALA A 290 9.51 18.48 22.84
CA ALA A 290 9.02 19.69 22.18
C ALA A 290 7.51 19.96 22.40
N GLY A 291 6.79 19.07 23.10
CA GLY A 291 5.35 19.17 23.34
C GLY A 291 4.48 18.77 22.14
N ILE A 292 5.05 18.09 21.15
CA ILE A 292 4.33 17.52 20.01
C ILE A 292 3.74 16.17 20.45
N PRO A 293 2.43 15.92 20.26
CA PRO A 293 1.81 14.65 20.62
C PRO A 293 2.46 13.51 19.85
N ALA A 294 2.73 12.39 20.51
CA ALA A 294 3.36 11.25 19.87
C ALA A 294 2.68 9.94 20.27
N GLY A 295 2.77 8.94 19.40
CA GLY A 295 2.32 7.59 19.66
C GLY A 295 2.85 6.67 18.59
N GLY A 296 2.51 5.38 18.66
CA GLY A 296 3.10 4.44 17.73
C GLY A 296 3.03 3.00 18.18
N LEU A 297 3.82 2.18 17.49
CA LEU A 297 3.80 0.74 17.62
C LEU A 297 5.21 0.17 17.81
N PHE A 298 5.29 -0.94 18.53
CA PHE A 298 6.51 -1.67 18.85
C PHE A 298 6.20 -3.17 18.96
N THR A 299 7.14 -4.04 18.58
CA THR A 299 6.98 -5.51 18.70
C THR A 299 7.80 -6.14 19.82
N GLY A 300 8.51 -5.33 20.60
CA GLY A 300 9.37 -5.79 21.68
C GLY A 300 10.82 -5.94 21.25
N ALA A 301 11.73 -5.89 22.23
CA ALA A 301 13.18 -6.05 22.03
C ALA A 301 13.73 -7.10 23.01
N GLU A 302 14.64 -6.72 23.90
CA GLU A 302 15.26 -7.64 24.88
C GLU A 302 14.31 -8.11 26.00
N GLY A 303 13.13 -7.51 26.13
CA GLY A 303 12.15 -7.84 27.15
C GLY A 303 11.68 -9.30 27.04
N ILE A 304 11.67 -10.02 28.17
CA ILE A 304 11.28 -11.44 28.21
C ILE A 304 9.76 -11.58 28.07
N LYS A 305 9.33 -12.37 27.08
CA LYS A 305 7.92 -12.70 26.88
C LYS A 305 7.40 -13.53 28.04
N THR A 306 6.31 -13.07 28.66
CA THR A 306 5.65 -13.79 29.76
C THR A 306 4.79 -14.95 29.25
N ASP A 307 4.42 -15.88 30.14
CA ASP A 307 3.49 -16.98 29.80
C ASP A 307 2.13 -16.44 29.32
N GLU A 308 1.65 -15.36 29.95
CA GLU A 308 0.39 -14.69 29.58
C GLU A 308 0.48 -14.07 28.18
N GLN A 309 1.59 -13.39 27.87
CA GLN A 309 1.84 -12.86 26.54
C GLN A 309 1.97 -13.98 25.50
N ALA A 310 2.65 -15.07 25.81
CA ALA A 310 2.74 -16.20 24.88
C ALA A 310 1.37 -16.87 24.62
N ALA A 311 0.50 -16.90 25.62
CA ALA A 311 -0.87 -17.41 25.46
C ALA A 311 -1.72 -16.53 24.51
N ILE A 312 -1.48 -15.21 24.50
CA ILE A 312 -2.24 -14.24 23.70
C ILE A 312 -1.62 -14.07 22.30
N PHE A 313 -0.32 -13.80 22.24
CA PHE A 313 0.40 -13.40 21.04
C PHE A 313 1.14 -14.56 20.37
N GLY A 314 1.13 -15.75 20.96
CA GLY A 314 1.94 -16.87 20.52
C GLY A 314 3.43 -16.68 20.81
N GLY A 315 4.26 -17.48 20.14
CA GLY A 315 5.71 -17.48 20.35
C GLY A 315 6.15 -18.30 21.57
N THR A 316 7.33 -17.98 22.12
CA THR A 316 7.97 -18.75 23.19
C THR A 316 8.09 -17.89 24.45
N ALA A 317 7.40 -18.28 25.52
CA ALA A 317 7.55 -17.66 26.84
C ALA A 317 8.95 -17.94 27.42
N GLY A 318 9.46 -17.01 28.21
CA GLY A 318 10.80 -17.08 28.80
C GLY A 318 11.94 -16.67 27.86
N GLU A 319 11.64 -16.44 26.58
CA GLU A 319 12.58 -15.90 25.58
C GLU A 319 12.33 -14.40 25.34
N PRO A 320 13.33 -13.63 24.90
CA PRO A 320 13.14 -12.22 24.50
C PRO A 320 12.09 -12.06 23.40
N CYS A 321 11.39 -10.92 23.38
CA CYS A 321 10.44 -10.58 22.31
C CYS A 321 11.15 -10.44 20.95
N ASP A 322 12.41 -10.01 20.95
CA ASP A 322 13.33 -10.15 19.84
C ASP A 322 14.67 -10.76 20.28
N PRO A 323 14.89 -12.08 20.04
CA PRO A 323 16.13 -12.75 20.40
C PRO A 323 17.38 -12.23 19.67
N CYS A 324 17.22 -11.51 18.56
CA CYS A 324 18.31 -10.99 17.75
C CYS A 324 18.51 -9.48 17.89
N TYR A 325 17.76 -8.79 18.77
CA TYR A 325 17.96 -7.37 19.04
C TYR A 325 19.44 -7.04 19.29
N HIS A 326 19.99 -6.09 18.52
CA HIS A 326 21.39 -5.66 18.55
C HIS A 326 22.43 -6.77 18.32
N GLN A 327 22.03 -7.89 17.71
CA GLN A 327 22.91 -9.01 17.41
C GLN A 327 23.11 -9.20 15.91
N ALA A 328 24.15 -9.94 15.53
CA ALA A 328 24.48 -10.19 14.14
C ALA A 328 23.41 -11.00 13.36
N CYS A 329 22.47 -11.63 14.06
CA CYS A 329 21.36 -12.36 13.45
C CYS A 329 20.17 -11.47 13.06
N ASP A 330 20.15 -10.20 13.48
CA ASP A 330 19.16 -9.22 13.02
C ASP A 330 19.37 -8.91 11.54
N THR A 331 18.58 -9.62 10.73
CA THR A 331 18.66 -9.64 9.27
C THR A 331 17.24 -9.80 8.73
N THR A 332 17.04 -9.63 7.43
CA THR A 332 15.72 -9.84 6.81
C THR A 332 15.19 -11.27 6.93
N ALA A 333 16.01 -12.23 7.37
CA ALA A 333 15.59 -13.59 7.68
C ALA A 333 14.98 -13.73 9.09
N ASN A 334 15.14 -12.72 9.95
CA ASN A 334 14.67 -12.68 11.34
C ASN A 334 13.48 -11.72 11.48
N ILE A 335 12.50 -11.86 10.59
CA ILE A 335 11.27 -11.05 10.59
C ILE A 335 10.09 -12.01 10.53
N ASP A 336 9.08 -11.79 11.37
CA ASP A 336 7.79 -12.44 11.21
C ASP A 336 6.95 -11.67 10.17
N PRO A 337 6.69 -12.25 8.98
CA PRO A 337 5.97 -11.56 7.92
C PRO A 337 4.49 -11.33 8.25
N VAL A 338 3.89 -12.14 9.14
CA VAL A 338 2.49 -11.96 9.56
C VAL A 338 2.40 -10.76 10.49
N VAL A 339 3.27 -10.70 11.49
CA VAL A 339 3.32 -9.56 12.41
C VAL A 339 3.65 -8.27 11.65
N LEU A 340 4.61 -8.31 10.72
CA LEU A 340 4.96 -7.14 9.92
C LEU A 340 3.76 -6.62 9.11
N GLU A 341 2.97 -7.51 8.50
CA GLU A 341 1.76 -7.12 7.77
C GLU A 341 0.71 -6.49 8.70
N GLU A 342 0.40 -7.14 9.83
CA GLU A 342 -0.56 -6.64 10.82
C GLU A 342 -0.18 -5.25 11.35
N MET A 343 1.11 -5.03 11.63
CA MET A 343 1.61 -3.75 12.12
C MET A 343 1.67 -2.70 11.00
N ALA A 344 2.02 -3.08 9.77
CA ALA A 344 2.06 -2.18 8.62
C ALA A 344 0.66 -1.69 8.21
N ASP A 345 -0.36 -2.54 8.30
CA ASP A 345 -1.74 -2.11 8.04
C ASP A 345 -2.24 -1.14 9.11
N ALA A 346 -1.87 -1.35 10.38
CA ALA A 346 -2.15 -0.41 11.46
C ALA A 346 -1.47 0.94 11.24
N VAL A 347 -0.19 0.93 10.82
CA VAL A 347 0.56 2.14 10.42
C VAL A 347 -0.18 2.87 9.29
N ALA A 348 -0.57 2.15 8.24
CA ALA A 348 -1.25 2.72 7.08
C ALA A 348 -2.61 3.32 7.48
N HIS A 349 -3.37 2.63 8.33
CA HIS A 349 -4.64 3.14 8.87
C HIS A 349 -4.43 4.43 9.68
N ALA A 350 -3.44 4.46 10.56
CA ALA A 350 -3.15 5.63 11.39
C ALA A 350 -2.71 6.83 10.55
N VAL A 351 -1.83 6.62 9.57
CA VAL A 351 -1.40 7.66 8.62
C VAL A 351 -2.60 8.18 7.83
N TYR A 352 -3.40 7.30 7.24
CA TYR A 352 -4.57 7.70 6.44
C TYR A 352 -5.59 8.49 7.26
N THR A 353 -5.93 7.99 8.45
CA THR A 353 -6.91 8.63 9.34
C THR A 353 -6.42 10.00 9.80
N SER A 354 -5.14 10.11 10.14
CA SER A 354 -4.52 11.38 10.56
C SER A 354 -4.37 12.38 9.41
N ALA A 355 -4.22 11.89 8.18
CA ALA A 355 -4.05 12.71 6.98
C ALA A 355 -5.32 13.45 6.55
N ASP A 356 -6.52 12.92 6.87
CA ASP A 356 -7.81 13.51 6.48
C ASP A 356 -8.43 14.42 7.56
N VAL A 357 -7.76 14.61 8.69
CA VAL A 357 -8.26 15.47 9.77
C VAL A 357 -8.10 16.96 9.41
N LYS A 358 -9.18 17.62 8.99
CA LYS A 358 -9.21 19.07 8.70
C LYS A 358 -9.29 19.99 9.93
N THR A 359 -9.37 19.46 11.15
CA THR A 359 -9.99 20.19 12.28
C THR A 359 -9.13 20.29 13.54
N HIS A 360 -9.34 21.39 14.28
CA HIS A 360 -8.73 21.86 15.54
C HIS A 360 -8.39 20.87 16.68
N LYS A 361 -8.75 19.58 16.60
CA LYS A 361 -8.45 18.57 17.65
C LYS A 361 -6.95 18.43 17.95
N TRP A 362 -6.11 18.72 16.96
CA TRP A 362 -4.65 18.62 17.03
C TRP A 362 -3.92 19.95 16.82
N ARG A 363 -4.65 21.10 16.87
CA ARG A 363 -4.09 22.42 16.49
C ARG A 363 -4.00 23.44 17.65
N HIS A 364 -4.51 23.11 18.82
CA HIS A 364 -4.44 23.98 20.00
C HIS A 364 -3.98 23.16 21.19
N HIS A 365 -2.67 23.00 21.31
CA HIS A 365 -2.05 22.48 22.53
C HIS A 365 -1.76 23.69 23.43
N ASP A 366 -2.37 23.73 24.61
CA ASP A 366 -1.95 24.69 25.63
C ASP A 366 -0.60 24.21 26.15
N HIS A 367 0.48 24.96 25.90
CA HIS A 367 1.84 24.64 26.38
C HIS A 367 1.98 24.77 27.92
N GLY A 368 0.86 24.71 28.64
CA GLY A 368 0.75 24.80 30.07
C GLY A 368 1.37 23.60 30.79
N GLN A 369 2.62 23.79 31.21
CA GLN A 369 3.25 23.07 32.33
C GLN A 369 3.67 21.61 32.07
N TRP A 370 4.31 21.29 30.94
CA TRP A 370 5.14 20.09 30.93
C TRP A 370 6.45 20.35 31.69
N LYS A 371 6.73 19.53 32.70
CA LYS A 371 8.02 19.58 33.38
C LYS A 371 9.05 18.96 32.44
N LYS A 372 9.93 19.80 31.88
CA LYS A 372 11.15 19.34 31.19
C LYS A 372 11.75 18.16 31.95
N TRP A 373 11.88 17.02 31.27
CA TRP A 373 12.60 15.89 31.83
C TRP A 373 14.03 16.35 32.12
N LYS A 374 14.48 16.16 33.36
CA LYS A 374 15.84 16.54 33.74
C LYS A 374 16.79 15.58 33.01
N HIS A 375 17.52 16.10 32.03
CA HIS A 375 18.60 15.41 31.34
C HIS A 375 19.46 14.60 32.31
N HIS A 376 19.40 13.26 32.21
CA HIS A 376 20.39 12.39 32.82
C HIS A 376 21.46 11.95 31.83
N HIS A 377 21.60 12.54 30.65
CA HIS A 377 22.75 12.32 29.78
C HIS A 377 23.19 13.64 29.14
N GLY A 378 24.01 14.39 29.88
CA GLY A 378 24.73 15.54 29.35
C GLY A 378 25.83 15.06 28.41
N TRP A 379 25.61 15.19 27.11
CA TRP A 379 26.62 14.97 26.08
C TRP A 379 27.47 16.25 25.96
N ASP A 380 28.75 16.20 26.38
CA ASP A 380 29.69 17.35 26.32
C ASP A 380 30.60 17.35 25.08
N GLY A 381 30.24 16.57 24.05
CA GLY A 381 30.94 16.55 22.77
C GLY A 381 32.33 15.91 22.79
N ARG A 382 32.68 15.09 23.80
CA ARG A 382 33.97 14.40 23.88
C ARG A 382 33.89 12.92 24.26
N GLY A 383 33.06 12.14 23.56
CA GLY A 383 33.14 10.69 23.54
C GLY A 383 32.87 9.97 24.88
N PHE A 384 32.57 8.68 24.79
CA PHE A 384 32.31 7.83 25.96
C PHE A 384 33.60 7.63 26.78
N HIS A 385 33.66 8.23 27.98
CA HIS A 385 34.53 7.77 29.05
C HIS A 385 33.69 6.91 30.01
N GLY A 386 33.90 5.60 29.97
CA GLY A 386 33.30 4.66 30.91
C GLY A 386 33.66 5.03 32.34
N SER A 387 32.65 5.21 33.19
CA SER A 387 32.81 5.26 34.64
C SER A 387 32.16 4.04 35.26
N ALA A 388 32.99 3.18 35.82
CA ALA A 388 32.58 2.09 36.68
C ALA A 388 31.89 2.67 37.92
N SER A 389 30.68 2.20 38.23
CA SER A 389 30.06 2.46 39.53
C SER A 389 30.71 1.60 40.63
N PRO A 390 30.89 2.15 41.84
CA PRO A 390 31.58 1.46 42.93
C PRO A 390 30.75 0.33 43.53
N ALA A 391 31.43 -0.75 43.87
CA ALA A 391 30.88 -1.94 44.50
C ALA A 391 30.10 -1.61 45.79
N ALA A 392 28.87 -2.12 45.88
CA ALA A 392 28.07 -2.10 47.10
C ALA A 392 28.72 -3.00 48.16
N ALA A 393 28.87 -2.48 49.39
CA ALA A 393 29.32 -3.25 50.55
C ALA A 393 28.26 -4.29 50.98
N PRO A 394 28.66 -5.49 51.45
CA PRO A 394 27.71 -6.54 51.81
C PRO A 394 27.01 -6.25 53.15
N PRO A 395 25.79 -6.79 53.36
CA PRO A 395 25.00 -6.50 54.54
C PRO A 395 25.54 -7.23 55.78
N ARG A 396 25.57 -6.54 56.92
CA ARG A 396 25.78 -7.16 58.24
C ARG A 396 24.48 -7.82 58.69
N VAL A 397 24.50 -9.14 58.81
CA VAL A 397 23.58 -9.92 59.64
C VAL A 397 24.18 -9.94 61.06
N THR A 398 23.33 -9.83 62.09
CA THR A 398 23.72 -10.06 63.50
C THR A 398 24.21 -11.48 63.73
#